data_AF-A0A920IXH3-F1
#
_entry.id   AF-A0A920IXH3-F1
#
_cell.length_a   1.000
_cell.length_b   1.000
_cell.length_c   1.000
_cell.angle_alpha   90.00
_cell.angle_beta   90.00
_cell.angle_gamma   90.00
#
_symmetry.space_group_name_H-M   'P 1'
#
loop_
_entity.id
_entity.type
_entity.pdbx_description
1 polymer ?
#
loop_
_entity_poly.entity_id
_entity_poly.type
_entity_poly.pdbx_seq_one_letter_code
_entity_poly.pdbx_strand_id
1 'polypeptide(L)'
;MINFKLNESQIMIQSSLEKALDENFDIRKLNMNAEKAEGLNHGWKEIKELGYTGIITGEDKGGFGLDIFDFGLTLETWGSKLCEGPYIENTLAIGTLQKSSNDFNKLIEDLTSSKKIMSSVINEQIIENNYLEIRKTKNEVEVKGEIINLPYFDDASEILCLGSINKEIKFIVIPQKNFNEIRTSKTITGQKLSNIRINCNLGSERVVDSEKNL
;
A
#
# COMPACT_ATOMS: atom_id res chain seq x y z
N MET A 1 28.73 -12.00 20.89
CA MET A 1 28.58 -12.81 19.67
C MET A 1 27.29 -12.38 19.01
N ILE A 2 27.31 -12.01 17.73
CA ILE A 2 26.10 -11.58 17.01
C ILE A 2 25.29 -12.83 16.66
N ASN A 3 23.98 -12.82 16.89
CA ASN A 3 23.07 -13.92 16.58
C ASN A 3 22.20 -13.54 15.36
N PHE A 4 22.29 -14.31 14.28
CA PHE A 4 21.54 -14.13 13.04
C PHE A 4 20.38 -15.13 12.88
N LYS A 5 20.10 -15.94 13.92
CA LYS A 5 18.98 -16.88 13.88
C LYS A 5 17.68 -16.15 14.21
N LEU A 6 16.62 -16.54 13.50
CA LEU A 6 15.25 -16.14 13.83
C LEU A 6 14.87 -16.66 15.22
N ASN A 7 14.05 -15.89 15.92
CA ASN A 7 13.43 -16.33 17.16
C ASN A 7 12.20 -17.22 16.88
N GLU A 8 11.64 -17.83 17.93
CA GLU A 8 10.49 -18.73 17.80
C GLU A 8 9.25 -18.07 17.21
N SER A 9 8.97 -16.81 17.59
CA SER A 9 7.84 -16.03 17.07
C SER A 9 8.00 -15.76 15.58
N GLN A 10 9.20 -15.39 15.13
CA GLN A 10 9.53 -15.16 13.73
C GLN A 10 9.38 -16.43 12.87
N ILE A 11 9.84 -17.58 13.39
CA ILE A 11 9.66 -18.88 12.75
C ILE A 11 8.17 -19.22 12.64
N MET A 12 7.38 -18.92 13.68
CA MET A 12 5.94 -19.15 13.68
C MET A 12 5.21 -18.29 12.64
N ILE A 13 5.59 -17.01 12.51
CA ILE A 13 5.04 -16.09 11.51
C ILE A 13 5.30 -16.64 10.10
N GLN A 14 6.56 -16.98 9.77
CA GLN A 14 6.90 -17.50 8.45
C GLN A 14 6.19 -18.82 8.15
N SER A 15 6.23 -19.78 9.07
CA SER A 15 5.61 -21.10 8.85
C SER A 15 4.09 -21.04 8.70
N SER A 16 3.42 -20.14 9.43
CA SER A 16 1.97 -19.94 9.28
C SER A 16 1.60 -19.35 7.91
N LEU A 17 2.37 -18.36 7.44
CA LEU A 17 2.17 -17.78 6.12
C LEU A 17 2.49 -18.78 5.01
N GLU A 18 3.61 -19.50 5.12
CA GLU A 18 4.02 -20.52 4.16
C GLU A 18 2.95 -21.59 4.00
N LYS A 19 2.41 -22.11 5.12
CA LYS A 19 1.32 -23.08 5.10
C LYS A 19 0.09 -22.55 4.40
N ALA A 20 -0.33 -21.31 4.68
CA ALA A 20 -1.50 -20.70 4.06
C ALA A 20 -1.32 -20.52 2.53
N LEU A 21 -0.12 -20.15 2.09
CA LEU A 21 0.19 -19.96 0.68
C LEU A 21 0.30 -21.28 -0.08
N ASP A 22 0.91 -22.31 0.53
CA ASP A 22 1.12 -23.61 -0.10
C ASP A 22 -0.18 -24.34 -0.48
N GLU A 23 -1.27 -24.07 0.25
CA GLU A 23 -2.58 -24.64 -0.05
C GLU A 23 -3.12 -24.18 -1.43
N ASN A 24 -2.77 -22.96 -1.85
CA ASN A 24 -3.32 -22.33 -3.07
C ASN A 24 -2.28 -22.06 -4.17
N PHE A 25 -0.99 -22.28 -3.90
CA PHE A 25 0.08 -22.01 -4.85
C PHE A 25 0.13 -23.04 -5.99
N ASP A 26 -0.02 -22.55 -7.23
CA ASP A 26 0.19 -23.33 -8.46
C ASP A 26 0.83 -22.45 -9.53
N ILE A 27 2.14 -22.62 -9.72
CA ILE A 27 2.93 -21.86 -10.70
C ILE A 27 2.38 -21.95 -12.13
N ARG A 28 1.70 -23.04 -12.51
CA ARG A 28 1.14 -23.19 -13.86
C ARG A 28 -0.05 -22.27 -14.06
N LYS A 29 -0.87 -22.08 -13.02
CA LYS A 29 -1.97 -21.10 -13.02
C LYS A 29 -1.43 -19.68 -13.09
N LEU A 30 -0.37 -19.37 -12.34
CA LEU A 30 0.28 -18.07 -12.38
C LEU A 30 0.79 -17.75 -13.80
N ASN A 31 1.50 -18.68 -14.43
CA ASN A 31 2.01 -18.51 -15.80
C ASN A 31 0.88 -18.34 -16.83
N MET A 32 -0.16 -19.18 -16.77
CA MET A 32 -1.30 -19.06 -17.68
C MET A 32 -1.99 -17.70 -17.57
N ASN A 33 -2.08 -17.15 -16.37
CA ASN A 33 -2.72 -15.87 -16.14
C ASN A 33 -1.83 -14.71 -16.57
N ALA A 34 -0.51 -14.80 -16.39
CA ALA A 34 0.43 -13.86 -16.98
C ALA A 34 0.32 -13.83 -18.52
N GLU A 35 0.22 -14.99 -19.17
CA GLU A 35 0.01 -15.09 -20.63
C GLU A 35 -1.30 -14.46 -21.11
N LYS A 36 -2.38 -14.61 -20.32
CA LYS A 36 -3.68 -13.99 -20.58
C LYS A 36 -3.76 -12.53 -20.13
N ALA A 37 -2.71 -12.05 -19.49
CA ALA A 37 -2.64 -10.77 -18.81
C ALA A 37 -3.80 -10.57 -17.81
N GLU A 38 -4.10 -11.59 -17.02
CA GLU A 38 -5.09 -11.56 -15.95
C GLU A 38 -4.35 -11.49 -14.60
N GLY A 39 -4.44 -10.35 -13.91
CA GLY A 39 -3.91 -10.22 -12.55
C GLY A 39 -4.61 -11.17 -11.58
N LEU A 40 -3.88 -11.68 -10.59
CA LEU A 40 -4.38 -12.75 -9.72
C LEU A 40 -4.56 -12.36 -8.25
N ASN A 41 -3.99 -11.23 -7.79
CA ASN A 41 -3.89 -10.89 -6.37
C ASN A 41 -3.54 -12.13 -5.50
N HIS A 42 -2.69 -13.01 -6.03
CA HIS A 42 -2.38 -14.30 -5.41
C HIS A 42 -1.66 -14.06 -4.08
N GLY A 43 -2.06 -14.73 -3.01
CA GLY A 43 -1.48 -14.52 -1.68
C GLY A 43 -2.05 -13.31 -0.95
N TRP A 44 -2.80 -12.40 -1.60
CA TRP A 44 -3.40 -11.25 -0.92
C TRP A 44 -4.50 -11.66 0.05
N LYS A 45 -5.28 -12.69 -0.31
CA LYS A 45 -6.35 -13.20 0.55
C LYS A 45 -5.77 -13.74 1.86
N GLU A 46 -4.71 -14.51 1.78
CA GLU A 46 -4.02 -15.13 2.91
C GLU A 46 -3.44 -14.07 3.85
N ILE A 47 -2.85 -13.00 3.32
CA ILE A 47 -2.38 -11.86 4.12
C ILE A 47 -3.53 -11.24 4.94
N LYS A 48 -4.71 -11.06 4.35
CA LYS A 48 -5.88 -10.52 5.05
C LYS A 48 -6.42 -11.48 6.10
N GLU A 49 -6.54 -12.77 5.77
CA GLU A 49 -7.10 -13.79 6.66
C GLU A 49 -6.21 -14.05 7.88
N LEU A 50 -4.88 -13.96 7.71
CA LEU A 50 -3.92 -14.05 8.81
C LEU A 50 -3.76 -12.73 9.59
N GLY A 51 -4.39 -11.64 9.14
CA GLY A 51 -4.30 -10.33 9.78
C GLY A 51 -2.98 -9.59 9.54
N TYR A 52 -2.14 -10.05 8.61
CA TYR A 52 -0.83 -9.46 8.37
C TYR A 52 -0.87 -8.06 7.75
N THR A 53 -2.03 -7.59 7.28
CA THR A 53 -2.24 -6.16 6.95
C THR A 53 -1.98 -5.23 8.14
N GLY A 54 -2.10 -5.74 9.37
CA GLY A 54 -1.85 -5.03 10.62
C GLY A 54 -0.50 -5.32 11.27
N ILE A 55 0.45 -5.94 10.56
CA ILE A 55 1.64 -6.52 11.20
C ILE A 55 2.48 -5.52 11.99
N ILE A 56 2.69 -4.32 11.44
CA ILE A 56 3.44 -3.24 12.12
C ILE A 56 2.56 -2.25 12.88
N THR A 57 1.24 -2.46 12.87
CA THR A 57 0.31 -1.57 13.58
C THR A 57 0.27 -1.94 15.05
N GLY A 58 0.28 -0.95 15.95
CA GLY A 58 0.12 -1.18 17.38
C GLY A 58 -1.18 -1.92 17.72
N GLU A 59 -1.15 -2.71 18.81
CA GLU A 59 -2.29 -3.48 19.29
C GLU A 59 -3.51 -2.60 19.63
N ASP A 60 -3.27 -1.35 20.05
CA ASP A 60 -4.30 -0.34 20.33
C ASP A 60 -5.18 -0.01 19.12
N LYS A 61 -4.67 -0.26 17.90
CA LYS A 61 -5.38 -0.07 16.63
C LYS A 61 -5.70 -1.41 15.94
N GLY A 62 -5.59 -2.52 16.68
CA GLY A 62 -5.95 -3.86 16.22
C GLY A 62 -4.88 -4.58 15.39
N GLY A 63 -3.61 -4.14 15.45
CA GLY A 63 -2.49 -4.82 14.81
C GLY A 63 -1.69 -5.73 15.74
N PHE A 64 -0.57 -6.24 15.24
CA PHE A 64 0.32 -7.16 15.98
C PHE A 64 1.45 -6.45 16.75
N GLY A 65 1.67 -5.16 16.51
CA GLY A 65 2.72 -4.37 17.16
C GLY A 65 4.14 -4.83 16.83
N LEU A 66 4.33 -5.56 15.73
CA LEU A 66 5.63 -6.07 15.31
C LEU A 66 6.44 -5.01 14.57
N ASP A 67 7.71 -5.29 14.32
CA ASP A 67 8.60 -4.35 13.66
C ASP A 67 8.73 -4.59 12.14
N ILE A 68 9.54 -3.75 11.50
CA ILE A 68 9.78 -3.82 10.06
C ILE A 68 10.57 -5.08 9.65
N PHE A 69 11.35 -5.69 10.55
CA PHE A 69 12.06 -6.94 10.27
C PHE A 69 11.09 -8.10 10.22
N ASP A 70 10.13 -8.16 11.16
CA ASP A 70 9.07 -9.17 11.12
C ASP A 70 8.20 -9.04 9.86
N PHE A 71 7.87 -7.80 9.47
CA PHE A 71 7.25 -7.54 8.16
C PHE A 71 8.12 -8.05 7.00
N GLY A 72 9.42 -7.78 7.03
CA GLY A 72 10.38 -8.27 6.04
C GLY A 72 10.37 -9.80 5.89
N LEU A 73 10.25 -10.53 7.00
CA LEU A 73 10.13 -11.99 6.97
C LEU A 73 8.84 -12.47 6.30
N THR A 74 7.72 -11.77 6.51
CA THR A 74 6.49 -12.08 5.76
C THR A 74 6.63 -11.79 4.27
N LEU A 75 7.34 -10.72 3.89
CA LEU A 75 7.60 -10.40 2.49
C LEU A 75 8.49 -11.44 1.82
N GLU A 76 9.48 -11.99 2.54
CA GLU A 76 10.32 -13.08 2.04
C GLU A 76 9.47 -14.32 1.70
N THR A 77 8.63 -14.76 2.64
CA THR A 77 7.75 -15.91 2.44
C THR A 77 6.72 -15.65 1.32
N TRP A 78 6.08 -14.48 1.33
CA TRP A 78 5.10 -14.08 0.32
C TRP A 78 5.72 -13.96 -1.09
N GLY A 79 6.88 -13.31 -1.19
CA GLY A 79 7.61 -13.18 -2.45
C GLY A 79 8.11 -14.52 -3.01
N SER A 80 8.43 -15.49 -2.14
CA SER A 80 8.88 -16.83 -2.56
C SER A 80 7.85 -17.60 -3.39
N LYS A 81 6.57 -17.20 -3.31
CA LYS A 81 5.43 -17.80 -4.02
C LYS A 81 4.88 -16.89 -5.13
N LEU A 82 5.63 -15.87 -5.55
CA LEU A 82 5.22 -14.89 -6.58
C LEU A 82 3.87 -14.25 -6.26
N CYS A 83 3.61 -14.01 -4.98
CA CYS A 83 2.37 -13.38 -4.56
C CYS A 83 2.31 -11.92 -5.03
N GLU A 84 1.08 -11.46 -5.22
CA GLU A 84 0.73 -10.15 -5.75
C GLU A 84 -0.45 -9.59 -4.95
N GLY A 85 -0.44 -8.28 -4.71
CA GLY A 85 -1.48 -7.59 -3.95
C GLY A 85 -0.92 -6.33 -3.28
N PRO A 86 -1.79 -5.43 -2.80
CA PRO A 86 -1.40 -4.16 -2.19
C PRO A 86 -0.81 -4.33 -0.76
N TYR A 87 -0.08 -5.41 -0.48
CA TYR A 87 0.42 -5.70 0.86
C TYR A 87 1.51 -4.71 1.28
N ILE A 88 2.44 -4.41 0.37
CA ILE A 88 3.53 -3.48 0.62
C ILE A 88 2.98 -2.06 0.74
N GLU A 89 2.16 -1.65 -0.22
CA GLU A 89 1.53 -0.33 -0.26
C GLU A 89 0.70 -0.06 1.00
N ASN A 90 -0.13 -1.01 1.40
CA ASN A 90 -0.96 -0.89 2.60
C ASN A 90 -0.12 -0.78 3.87
N THR A 91 0.89 -1.64 4.03
CA THR A 91 1.73 -1.65 5.23
C THR A 91 2.59 -0.39 5.34
N LEU A 92 3.22 0.05 4.23
CA LEU A 92 4.03 1.27 4.21
C LEU A 92 3.18 2.52 4.41
N ALA A 93 1.95 2.55 3.88
CA ALA A 93 1.03 3.64 4.13
C ALA A 93 0.65 3.74 5.60
N ILE A 94 0.32 2.62 6.26
CA ILE A 94 0.05 2.60 7.71
C ILE A 94 1.25 3.15 8.48
N GLY A 95 2.47 2.68 8.19
CA GLY A 95 3.69 3.17 8.83
C GLY A 95 3.95 4.67 8.60
N THR A 96 3.57 5.19 7.44
CA THR A 96 3.66 6.63 7.10
C THR A 96 2.64 7.43 7.90
N LEU A 97 1.38 6.99 7.94
CA LEU A 97 0.30 7.66 8.66
C LEU A 97 0.51 7.64 10.18
N GLN A 98 1.08 6.57 10.72
CA GLN A 98 1.44 6.48 12.14
C GLN A 98 2.49 7.52 12.58
N LYS A 99 3.29 8.06 11.65
CA LYS A 99 4.31 9.10 11.92
C LYS A 99 3.82 10.52 11.61
N SER A 100 2.55 10.65 11.21
CA SER A 100 1.95 11.93 10.89
C SER A 100 1.41 12.62 12.12
N SER A 101 1.46 13.95 12.13
CA SER A 101 0.80 14.77 13.17
C SER A 101 -0.72 14.84 12.98
N ASN A 102 -1.25 14.43 11.82
CA ASN A 102 -2.69 14.44 11.55
C ASN A 102 -3.37 13.21 12.20
N ASP A 103 -4.63 13.35 12.57
CA ASP A 103 -5.41 12.24 13.12
C ASP A 103 -5.90 11.29 12.00
N PHE A 104 -5.10 10.28 11.70
CA PHE A 104 -5.45 9.18 10.79
C PHE A 104 -5.88 7.90 11.52
N ASN A 105 -6.16 7.94 12.83
CA ASN A 105 -6.38 6.73 13.63
C ASN A 105 -7.48 5.84 13.04
N LYS A 106 -8.61 6.42 12.65
CA LYS A 106 -9.71 5.66 12.05
C LYS A 106 -9.32 5.00 10.72
N LEU A 107 -8.56 5.70 9.89
CA LEU A 107 -8.09 5.15 8.62
C LEU A 107 -7.08 4.02 8.87
N ILE A 108 -6.15 4.19 9.81
CA ILE A 108 -5.18 3.16 10.20
C ILE A 108 -5.93 1.90 10.63
N GLU A 109 -6.89 1.99 11.56
CA GLU A 109 -7.71 0.84 11.98
C GLU A 109 -8.43 0.14 10.81
N ASP A 110 -8.98 0.93 9.87
CA ASP A 110 -9.69 0.39 8.71
C ASP A 110 -8.72 -0.31 7.72
N LEU A 111 -7.49 0.18 7.56
CA LEU A 111 -6.45 -0.46 6.75
C LEU A 111 -5.89 -1.72 7.43
N THR A 112 -5.67 -1.65 8.74
CA THR A 112 -5.21 -2.76 9.60
C THR A 112 -6.18 -3.92 9.54
N SER A 113 -7.49 -3.64 9.62
CA SER A 113 -8.56 -4.65 9.53
C SER A 113 -9.01 -4.97 8.10
N SER A 114 -8.30 -4.48 7.08
CA SER A 114 -8.62 -4.69 5.66
C SER A 114 -10.03 -4.22 5.22
N LYS A 115 -10.69 -3.36 5.99
CA LYS A 115 -11.95 -2.69 5.60
C LYS A 115 -11.72 -1.65 4.52
N LYS A 116 -10.54 -1.03 4.57
CA LYS A 116 -10.00 -0.18 3.53
C LYS A 116 -8.72 -0.82 3.00
N ILE A 117 -8.44 -0.55 1.74
CA ILE A 117 -7.22 -0.96 1.05
C ILE A 117 -6.56 0.30 0.50
N MET A 118 -5.27 0.42 0.75
CA MET A 118 -4.45 1.49 0.18
C MET A 118 -3.66 0.95 -1.02
N SER A 119 -3.70 1.69 -2.13
CA SER A 119 -2.70 1.56 -3.19
C SER A 119 -1.78 2.79 -3.19
N SER A 120 -0.60 2.67 -3.80
CA SER A 120 0.36 3.75 -3.91
C SER A 120 1.30 3.53 -5.09
N VAL A 121 1.89 4.61 -5.57
CA VAL A 121 2.93 4.59 -6.61
C VAL A 121 4.02 5.63 -6.33
N ILE A 122 4.34 5.82 -5.04
CA ILE A 122 5.34 6.79 -4.56
C ILE A 122 6.67 6.65 -5.30
N ASN A 123 7.15 5.41 -5.50
CA ASN A 123 8.43 5.17 -6.18
C ASN A 123 8.44 5.73 -7.61
N GLU A 124 7.39 5.46 -8.39
CA GLU A 124 7.25 5.99 -9.75
C GLU A 124 7.17 7.52 -9.75
N GLN A 125 6.41 8.11 -8.81
CA GLN A 125 6.29 9.57 -8.70
C GLN A 125 7.64 10.24 -8.43
N ILE A 126 8.50 9.62 -7.62
CA ILE A 126 9.85 10.11 -7.34
C ILE A 126 10.73 9.98 -8.58
N ILE A 127 10.74 8.81 -9.22
CA ILE A 127 11.58 8.53 -10.40
C ILE A 127 11.24 9.49 -11.55
N GLU A 128 9.95 9.67 -11.82
CA GLU A 128 9.45 10.50 -12.93
C GLU A 128 9.30 11.99 -12.56
N ASN A 129 9.58 12.37 -11.30
CA ASN A 129 9.26 13.69 -10.75
C ASN A 129 7.79 14.12 -11.01
N ASN A 130 6.87 13.16 -10.95
CA ASN A 130 5.44 13.35 -11.20
C ASN A 130 4.68 13.53 -9.88
N TYR A 131 4.52 14.79 -9.46
CA TYR A 131 3.83 15.15 -8.22
C TYR A 131 2.50 15.83 -8.53
N LEU A 132 1.44 15.51 -7.77
CA LEU A 132 0.17 16.21 -7.87
C LEU A 132 0.36 17.69 -7.49
N GLU A 133 -0.23 18.61 -8.24
CA GLU A 133 -0.29 20.02 -7.86
C GLU A 133 -1.30 20.18 -6.72
N ILE A 134 -0.85 20.73 -5.60
CA ILE A 134 -1.71 21.00 -4.44
C ILE A 134 -1.68 22.49 -4.11
N ARG A 135 -2.86 23.12 -4.09
CA ARG A 135 -3.04 24.50 -3.64
C ARG A 135 -3.81 24.52 -2.32
N LYS A 136 -3.15 24.96 -1.25
CA LYS A 136 -3.81 25.13 0.06
C LYS A 136 -4.72 26.37 0.04
N THR A 137 -5.96 26.18 0.44
CA THR A 137 -6.86 27.23 0.93
C THR A 137 -6.97 27.11 2.46
N LYS A 138 -7.86 27.87 3.13
CA LYS A 138 -7.94 27.84 4.60
C LYS A 138 -8.19 26.43 5.17
N ASN A 139 -9.18 25.72 4.65
CA ASN A 139 -9.61 24.40 5.17
C ASN A 139 -9.63 23.30 4.09
N GLU A 140 -9.39 23.67 2.83
CA GLU A 140 -9.43 22.76 1.71
C GLU A 140 -8.12 22.83 0.93
N VAL A 141 -7.83 21.75 0.22
CA VAL A 141 -6.76 21.68 -0.76
C VAL A 141 -7.36 21.38 -2.12
N GLU A 142 -7.05 22.23 -3.09
CA GLU A 142 -7.31 21.92 -4.48
C GLU A 142 -6.19 21.01 -4.97
N VAL A 143 -6.54 19.83 -5.51
CA VAL A 143 -5.58 18.82 -5.97
C VAL A 143 -5.82 18.54 -7.45
N LYS A 144 -4.76 18.68 -8.25
CA LYS A 144 -4.78 18.47 -9.70
C LYS A 144 -3.60 17.65 -10.17
N GLY A 145 -3.81 16.77 -11.13
CA GLY A 145 -2.72 16.07 -11.80
C GLY A 145 -3.10 14.68 -12.26
N GLU A 146 -2.07 13.93 -12.64
CA GLU A 146 -2.20 12.55 -13.10
C GLU A 146 -1.21 11.67 -12.37
N ILE A 147 -1.66 10.46 -12.07
CA ILE A 147 -0.83 9.39 -11.55
C ILE A 147 -0.75 8.32 -12.64
N ILE A 148 0.46 7.86 -12.90
CA ILE A 148 0.76 6.91 -13.97
C ILE A 148 1.11 5.58 -13.32
N ASN A 149 0.72 4.47 -13.97
CA ASN A 149 1.10 3.12 -13.58
C ASN A 149 0.67 2.72 -12.15
N LEU A 150 -0.45 3.23 -11.62
CA LEU A 150 -0.92 2.84 -10.29
C LEU A 150 -1.42 1.38 -10.30
N PRO A 151 -0.85 0.47 -9.50
CA PRO A 151 -1.37 -0.90 -9.39
C PRO A 151 -2.63 -0.94 -8.50
N TYR A 152 -3.41 -2.01 -8.60
CA TYR A 152 -4.55 -2.29 -7.69
C TYR A 152 -5.61 -1.17 -7.57
N PHE A 153 -5.77 -0.31 -8.58
CA PHE A 153 -6.72 0.81 -8.52
C PHE A 153 -8.17 0.36 -8.29
N ASP A 154 -8.55 -0.79 -8.85
CA ASP A 154 -9.90 -1.35 -8.72
C ASP A 154 -10.18 -1.88 -7.30
N ASP A 155 -9.15 -2.34 -6.58
CA ASP A 155 -9.26 -2.85 -5.22
C ASP A 155 -9.09 -1.75 -4.16
N ALA A 156 -8.46 -0.63 -4.54
CA ALA A 156 -8.12 0.45 -3.63
C ALA A 156 -9.35 1.26 -3.18
N SER A 157 -9.40 1.59 -1.90
CA SER A 157 -10.37 2.55 -1.34
C SER A 157 -9.76 3.94 -1.16
N GLU A 158 -8.45 3.98 -0.91
CA GLU A 158 -7.64 5.17 -0.68
C GLU A 158 -6.34 5.01 -1.46
N ILE A 159 -5.76 6.13 -1.87
CA ILE A 159 -4.51 6.16 -2.63
C ILE A 159 -3.56 7.12 -1.92
N LEU A 160 -2.37 6.63 -1.59
CA LEU A 160 -1.30 7.44 -1.02
C LEU A 160 -0.42 7.95 -2.15
N CYS A 161 -0.41 9.26 -2.33
CA CYS A 161 0.36 9.94 -3.38
C CYS A 161 1.34 10.95 -2.79
N LEU A 162 2.26 11.39 -3.64
CA LEU A 162 3.04 12.61 -3.44
C LEU A 162 2.41 13.79 -4.18
N GLY A 163 2.38 14.95 -3.54
CA GLY A 163 2.02 16.21 -4.16
C GLY A 163 2.91 17.36 -3.72
N SER A 164 2.91 18.42 -4.52
CA SER A 164 3.74 19.60 -4.32
C SER A 164 2.91 20.78 -3.82
N ILE A 165 3.31 21.33 -2.67
CA ILE A 165 2.73 22.54 -2.06
C ILE A 165 3.86 23.54 -1.95
N ASN A 166 3.80 24.67 -2.68
CA ASN A 166 4.85 25.69 -2.66
C ASN A 166 6.27 25.14 -2.90
N LYS A 167 6.39 24.13 -3.79
CA LYS A 167 7.64 23.39 -4.10
C LYS A 167 8.11 22.41 -3.02
N GLU A 168 7.40 22.26 -1.91
CA GLU A 168 7.63 21.19 -0.96
C GLU A 168 6.82 19.95 -1.34
N ILE A 169 7.48 18.79 -1.36
CA ILE A 169 6.81 17.52 -1.60
C ILE A 169 6.21 17.01 -0.28
N LYS A 170 4.94 16.66 -0.30
CA LYS A 170 4.19 16.11 0.84
C LYS A 170 3.45 14.85 0.42
N PHE A 171 3.24 13.95 1.37
CA PHE A 171 2.30 12.86 1.20
C PHE A 171 0.86 13.40 1.28
N ILE A 172 -0.03 12.81 0.49
CA ILE A 172 -1.47 13.10 0.53
C ILE A 172 -2.25 11.80 0.37
N VAL A 173 -3.27 11.59 1.20
CA VAL A 173 -4.19 10.46 1.10
C VAL A 173 -5.46 10.90 0.39
N ILE A 174 -5.80 10.24 -0.70
CA ILE A 174 -6.93 10.61 -1.55
C ILE A 174 -7.87 9.40 -1.73
N PRO A 175 -9.17 9.54 -1.43
CA PRO A 175 -10.15 8.49 -1.73
C PRO A 175 -10.17 8.14 -3.22
N GLN A 176 -10.17 6.84 -3.54
CA GLN A 176 -10.12 6.32 -4.90
C GLN A 176 -11.21 6.93 -5.81
N LYS A 177 -12.41 7.13 -5.26
CA LYS A 177 -13.57 7.74 -5.95
C LYS A 177 -13.34 9.15 -6.52
N ASN A 178 -12.31 9.86 -6.08
CA ASN A 178 -12.00 11.21 -6.56
C ASN A 178 -11.12 11.19 -7.82
N PHE A 179 -10.67 10.01 -8.25
CA PHE A 179 -9.90 9.83 -9.47
C PHE A 179 -10.79 9.30 -10.60
N ASN A 180 -10.42 9.67 -11.83
CA ASN A 180 -10.98 9.10 -13.04
C ASN A 180 -9.90 8.26 -13.74
N GLU A 181 -10.20 7.00 -14.05
CA GLU A 181 -9.31 6.15 -14.85
C GLU A 181 -9.32 6.60 -16.31
N ILE A 182 -8.16 7.03 -16.81
CA ILE A 182 -7.99 7.55 -18.17
C ILE A 182 -7.62 6.41 -19.12
N ARG A 183 -6.69 5.56 -18.68
CA ARG A 183 -6.11 4.48 -19.49
C ARG A 183 -5.60 3.40 -18.56
N THR A 184 -5.63 2.17 -19.06
CA THR A 184 -5.04 1.02 -18.39
C THR A 184 -3.90 0.45 -19.24
N SER A 185 -2.90 -0.10 -18.58
CA SER A 185 -1.88 -0.97 -19.17
C SER A 185 -1.79 -2.24 -18.34
N LYS A 186 -0.93 -3.18 -18.78
CA LYS A 186 -0.66 -4.40 -18.03
C LYS A 186 0.84 -4.66 -17.97
N THR A 187 1.30 -5.19 -16.85
CA THR A 187 2.69 -5.65 -16.72
C THR A 187 2.90 -6.95 -17.50
N ILE A 188 4.16 -7.39 -17.60
CA ILE A 188 4.50 -8.71 -18.16
C ILE A 188 3.91 -9.88 -17.36
N THR A 189 3.55 -9.66 -16.09
CA THR A 189 2.89 -10.65 -15.23
C THR A 189 1.37 -10.56 -15.29
N GLY A 190 0.81 -9.66 -16.10
CA GLY A 190 -0.63 -9.50 -16.27
C GLY A 190 -1.31 -8.55 -15.28
N GLN A 191 -0.56 -7.98 -14.34
CA GLN A 191 -1.08 -6.99 -13.40
C GLN A 191 -1.61 -5.76 -14.14
N LYS A 192 -2.85 -5.36 -13.86
CA LYS A 192 -3.46 -4.12 -14.36
C LYS A 192 -2.77 -2.92 -13.69
N LEU A 193 -2.35 -1.97 -14.51
CA LEU A 193 -1.89 -0.66 -14.07
C LEU A 193 -2.81 0.42 -14.62
N SER A 194 -3.13 1.40 -13.78
CA SER A 194 -4.09 2.46 -14.09
C SER A 194 -3.41 3.82 -14.14
N ASN A 195 -3.62 4.53 -15.25
CA ASN A 195 -3.35 5.95 -15.35
C ASN A 195 -4.61 6.70 -14.96
N ILE A 196 -4.52 7.49 -13.90
CA ILE A 196 -5.67 8.12 -13.26
C ILE A 196 -5.48 9.63 -13.16
N ARG A 197 -6.55 10.39 -13.35
CA ARG A 197 -6.56 11.86 -13.26
C ARG A 197 -7.37 12.31 -12.07
N ILE A 198 -6.90 13.36 -11.40
CA ILE A 198 -7.62 14.06 -10.35
C ILE A 198 -7.72 15.55 -10.64
N ASN A 199 -8.89 16.11 -10.30
CA ASN A 199 -9.14 17.54 -10.22
C ASN A 199 -10.30 17.74 -9.24
N CYS A 200 -10.00 17.92 -7.96
CA CYS A 200 -11.02 18.08 -6.92
C CYS A 200 -10.53 18.91 -5.73
N ASN A 201 -11.46 19.29 -4.85
CA ASN A 201 -11.14 19.86 -3.54
C ASN A 201 -11.28 18.77 -2.48
N LEU A 202 -10.33 18.73 -1.56
CA LEU A 202 -10.32 17.82 -0.41
C LEU A 202 -10.15 18.63 0.88
N GLY A 203 -10.51 18.05 2.02
CA GLY A 203 -10.17 18.64 3.31
C GLY A 203 -8.65 18.67 3.52
N SER A 204 -8.15 19.74 4.14
CA SER A 204 -6.71 19.93 4.38
C SER A 204 -6.08 18.83 5.25
N GLU A 205 -6.87 18.14 6.06
CA GLU A 205 -6.44 17.01 6.89
C GLU A 205 -5.95 15.79 6.09
N ARG A 206 -6.19 15.77 4.77
CA ARG A 206 -5.72 14.73 3.86
C ARG A 206 -4.23 14.86 3.50
N VAL A 207 -3.66 16.05 3.66
CA VAL A 207 -2.22 16.25 3.54
C VAL A 207 -1.57 15.71 4.80
N VAL A 208 -0.63 14.80 4.62
CA VAL A 208 0.08 14.14 5.71
C VAL A 208 1.24 15.05 6.12
N ASP A 209 1.04 15.79 7.20
CA ASP A 209 2.06 16.60 7.83
C ASP A 209 2.93 15.70 8.73
N SER A 210 4.25 15.89 8.69
CA SER A 210 5.19 15.10 9.49
C SER A 210 5.35 15.69 10.88
N GLU A 211 5.44 14.85 11.92
CA GLU A 211 5.68 15.31 13.30
C GLU A 211 7.05 15.98 13.48
N LYS A 212 8.01 15.72 12.57
CA LYS A 212 9.34 16.34 12.52
C LYS A 212 9.80 16.48 11.06
N ASN A 213 10.48 17.57 10.75
CA ASN A 213 11.32 17.64 9.56
C ASN A 213 12.37 16.52 9.67
N LEU A 214 12.44 15.65 8.66
CA LEU A 214 13.51 14.67 8.52
C LEU A 214 14.87 15.38 8.46
#